data_AF-A0A1F5TLD5-F1
#
_entry.id   AF-A0A1F5TLD5-F1
#
_cell.length_a   1.000
_cell.length_b   1.000
_cell.length_c   1.000
_cell.angle_alpha   90.00
_cell.angle_beta   90.00
_cell.angle_gamma   90.00
#
_symmetry.space_group_name_H-M   'P 1'
#
loop_
_entity.id
_entity.type
_entity.pdbx_description
1 polymer ?
#
loop_
_entity_poly.entity_id
_entity_poly.type
_entity_poly.pdbx_seq_one_letter_code
_entity_poly.pdbx_strand_id
1 'polypeptide(L)'
;MNMLQYIVLLGAVANLAGGFVYIKETLRGETKPNRVTWLMWAVAPLIATVAGLSDGVRWAVLPVFMSGFVPLLVFVVSFVNPKSYWKLEKFDYICGACSILALVLWGITKEPLVAIFFAIASDGFAAVPTIIKSWKHPDTESVEAYMTGLFNALTSFFALRTFGISELAFPIYLVLVNSSLITAVYKGQLKKVIAEYR
;
A
#
# COMPACT_ATOMS: atom_id res chain seq x y z
N MET A 1 20.15 -5.15 18.25
CA MET A 1 18.73 -5.36 17.89
C MET A 1 18.13 -6.38 18.84
N ASN A 2 16.96 -6.12 19.40
CA ASN A 2 16.24 -7.11 20.23
C ASN A 2 15.38 -8.05 19.36
N MET A 3 14.90 -9.16 19.93
CA MET A 3 14.09 -10.17 19.21
C MET A 3 12.90 -9.57 18.45
N LEU A 4 12.25 -8.56 19.03
CA LEU A 4 11.09 -7.89 18.45
C LEU A 4 11.44 -7.10 17.17
N GLN A 5 12.62 -6.48 17.13
CA GLN A 5 13.09 -5.76 15.94
C GLN A 5 13.39 -6.70 14.77
N TYR A 6 13.80 -7.95 15.02
CA TYR A 6 13.98 -8.94 13.94
C TYR A 6 12.65 -9.32 13.28
N ILE A 7 11.54 -9.38 14.04
CA ILE A 7 10.20 -9.69 13.50
C ILE A 7 9.76 -8.60 12.52
N VAL A 8 9.95 -7.33 12.88
CA VAL A 8 9.62 -6.19 12.01
C VAL A 8 10.45 -6.22 10.71
N LEU A 9 11.74 -6.56 10.82
CA LEU A 9 12.60 -6.70 9.65
C LEU A 9 12.18 -7.86 8.73
N LEU A 10 11.77 -8.99 9.31
CA LEU A 10 11.21 -10.10 8.54
C LEU A 10 9.94 -9.67 7.78
N GLY A 11 9.06 -8.90 8.42
CA GLY A 11 7.91 -8.28 7.78
C GLY A 11 8.31 -7.40 6.59
N ALA A 12 9.29 -6.51 6.79
CA ALA A 12 9.77 -5.62 5.75
C ALA A 12 10.38 -6.39 4.56
N VAL A 13 11.18 -7.43 4.83
CA VAL A 13 11.76 -8.30 3.79
C VAL A 13 10.68 -9.05 3.02
N ALA A 14 9.65 -9.57 3.71
CA ALA A 14 8.53 -10.23 3.06
C ALA A 14 7.77 -9.26 2.14
N ASN A 15 7.49 -8.03 2.60
CA ASN A 15 6.84 -7.00 1.78
C ASN A 15 7.67 -6.65 0.54
N LEU A 16 9.00 -6.59 0.68
CA LEU A 16 9.89 -6.37 -0.47
C LEU A 16 9.83 -7.51 -1.48
N ALA A 17 9.81 -8.76 -1.01
CA ALA A 17 9.66 -9.92 -1.87
C ALA A 17 8.32 -9.88 -2.62
N GLY A 18 7.22 -9.52 -1.93
CA GLY A 18 5.91 -9.35 -2.56
C GLY A 18 5.88 -8.22 -3.59
N GLY A 19 6.49 -7.08 -3.28
CA GLY A 19 6.66 -5.98 -4.23
C GLY A 19 7.44 -6.39 -5.48
N PHE A 20 8.50 -7.18 -5.32
CA PHE A 20 9.27 -7.72 -6.44
C PHE A 20 8.43 -8.68 -7.31
N VAL A 21 7.62 -9.54 -6.69
CA VAL A 21 6.66 -10.39 -7.40
C VAL A 21 5.69 -9.54 -8.22
N TYR A 22 5.07 -8.52 -7.61
CA TYR A 22 4.14 -7.63 -8.30
C TYR A 22 4.79 -6.91 -9.50
N ILE A 23 6.03 -6.43 -9.34
CA ILE A 23 6.81 -5.79 -10.41
C ILE A 23 7.06 -6.77 -11.56
N LYS A 24 7.47 -8.01 -11.25
CA LYS A 24 7.72 -9.05 -12.26
C LYS A 24 6.45 -9.41 -13.03
N GLU A 25 5.33 -9.56 -12.34
CA GLU A 25 4.02 -9.81 -12.95
C GLU A 25 3.55 -8.62 -13.81
N THR A 26 3.83 -7.40 -13.37
CA THR A 26 3.54 -6.18 -14.14
C THR A 26 4.35 -6.16 -15.43
N LEU A 27 5.64 -6.47 -15.37
CA LEU A 27 6.51 -6.56 -16.55
C LEU A 27 6.05 -7.65 -17.52
N ARG A 28 5.39 -8.71 -17.03
CA ARG A 28 4.79 -9.77 -17.86
C ARG A 28 3.40 -9.40 -18.40
N GLY A 29 2.78 -8.35 -17.86
CA GLY A 29 1.42 -7.95 -18.21
C GLY A 29 0.34 -8.80 -17.55
N GLU A 30 0.71 -9.56 -16.51
CA GLU A 30 -0.19 -10.39 -15.70
C GLU A 30 -0.98 -9.49 -14.74
N THR A 31 -0.32 -8.52 -14.10
CA THR A 31 -0.97 -7.48 -13.31
C THR A 31 -1.10 -6.17 -14.09
N LYS A 32 -2.14 -5.38 -13.76
CA LYS A 32 -2.44 -4.10 -14.40
C LYS A 32 -2.57 -3.00 -13.34
N PRO A 33 -1.45 -2.43 -12.86
CA PRO A 33 -1.46 -1.58 -11.67
C PRO A 33 -2.35 -0.34 -11.88
N ASN A 34 -3.22 -0.01 -10.92
CA ASN A 34 -3.90 1.29 -10.94
C ASN A 34 -2.90 2.40 -10.64
N ARG A 35 -2.51 3.14 -11.68
CA ARG A 35 -1.47 4.16 -11.61
C ARG A 35 -1.73 5.26 -10.59
N VAL A 36 -2.99 5.62 -10.33
CA VAL A 36 -3.31 6.64 -9.32
C VAL A 36 -3.01 6.09 -7.92
N THR A 37 -3.48 4.88 -7.61
CA THR A 37 -3.22 4.23 -6.32
C THR A 37 -1.74 4.05 -6.06
N TRP A 38 -1.01 3.44 -7.00
CA TRP A 38 0.42 3.16 -6.83
C TRP A 38 1.27 4.43 -6.71
N LEU A 39 0.91 5.50 -7.42
CA LEU A 39 1.54 6.80 -7.24
C LEU A 39 1.26 7.38 -5.86
N MET A 40 0.01 7.39 -5.40
CA MET A 40 -0.34 7.97 -4.11
C MET A 40 0.25 7.17 -2.93
N TRP A 41 0.30 5.84 -3.02
CA TRP A 41 1.01 4.98 -2.07
C TRP A 41 2.52 5.20 -2.07
N ALA A 42 3.10 5.71 -3.16
CA ALA A 42 4.51 6.10 -3.19
C ALA A 42 4.76 7.45 -2.49
N VAL A 43 3.89 8.44 -2.75
CA VAL A 43 4.14 9.84 -2.38
C VAL A 43 4.20 10.03 -0.86
N ALA A 44 3.21 9.55 -0.11
CA ALA A 44 3.12 9.85 1.32
C ALA A 44 4.32 9.29 2.13
N PRO A 45 4.75 8.02 1.94
CA PRO A 45 5.90 7.49 2.66
C PRO A 45 7.23 8.14 2.21
N LEU A 46 7.36 8.54 0.95
CA LEU A 46 8.55 9.26 0.48
C LEU A 46 8.65 10.65 1.12
N ILE A 47 7.54 11.38 1.25
CA ILE A 47 7.52 12.65 2.01
C ILE A 47 7.89 12.40 3.47
N ALA A 48 7.29 11.40 4.11
CA ALA A 48 7.59 11.05 5.51
C ALA A 48 9.07 10.68 5.70
N THR A 49 9.68 10.02 4.71
CA THR A 49 11.12 9.72 4.69
C THR A 49 11.95 10.99 4.67
N VAL A 50 11.65 11.93 3.76
CA VAL A 50 12.38 13.21 3.66
C VAL A 50 12.23 14.03 4.93
N ALA A 51 11.02 14.07 5.52
CA ALA A 51 10.77 14.73 6.79
C ALA A 51 11.62 14.11 7.91
N GLY A 52 11.59 12.78 8.05
CA GLY A 52 12.40 12.08 9.06
C GLY A 52 13.91 12.30 8.90
N LEU A 53 14.41 12.28 7.66
CA LEU A 53 15.82 12.59 7.38
C LEU A 53 16.20 14.03 7.78
N SER A 54 15.29 14.98 7.54
CA SER A 54 15.45 16.39 7.91
C SER A 54 15.47 16.57 9.44
N ASP A 55 14.71 15.76 10.17
CA ASP A 55 14.67 15.71 11.64
C ASP A 55 15.83 14.90 12.25
N GLY A 56 16.83 14.51 11.45
CA GLY A 56 18.01 13.80 11.95
C GLY A 56 17.84 12.28 12.11
N VAL A 57 16.66 11.74 11.80
CA VAL A 57 16.44 10.29 11.79
C VAL A 57 17.27 9.70 10.64
N ARG A 58 17.89 8.53 10.90
CA ARG A 58 18.72 7.83 9.91
C ARG A 58 18.13 6.46 9.64
N TRP A 59 18.62 5.42 10.32
CA TRP A 59 18.25 4.03 10.05
C TRP A 59 16.76 3.73 10.20
N ALA A 60 16.04 4.45 11.06
CA ALA A 60 14.61 4.24 11.27
C ALA A 60 13.73 4.74 10.11
N VAL A 61 14.24 5.57 9.18
CA VAL A 61 13.46 5.97 7.99
C VAL A 61 13.45 4.91 6.89
N LEU A 62 14.37 3.93 6.92
CA LEU A 62 14.54 2.97 5.83
C LEU A 62 13.27 2.16 5.53
N PRO A 63 12.53 1.61 6.53
CA PRO A 63 11.28 0.90 6.23
C PRO A 63 10.23 1.80 5.58
N VAL A 64 10.12 3.05 6.03
CA VAL A 64 9.19 4.06 5.48
C VAL A 64 9.57 4.42 4.05
N PHE A 65 10.86 4.58 3.78
CA PHE A 65 11.38 4.78 2.43
C PHE A 65 11.00 3.62 1.52
N MET A 66 11.25 2.38 1.95
CA MET A 66 10.91 1.20 1.15
C MET A 66 9.41 1.09 0.88
N SER A 67 8.56 1.46 1.84
CA SER A 67 7.10 1.48 1.63
C SER A 67 6.64 2.50 0.60
N GLY A 68 7.42 3.54 0.29
CA GLY A 68 7.12 4.48 -0.80
C GLY A 68 7.88 4.14 -2.10
N PHE A 69 9.11 3.67 -1.98
CA PHE A 69 9.98 3.35 -3.10
C PHE A 69 9.47 2.14 -3.91
N VAL A 70 8.99 1.09 -3.25
CA VAL A 70 8.43 -0.08 -3.96
C VAL A 70 7.18 0.30 -4.76
N PRO A 71 6.17 1.00 -4.20
CA PRO A 71 5.07 1.52 -5.00
C PRO A 71 5.50 2.45 -6.14
N LEU A 72 6.53 3.28 -5.94
CA LEU A 72 7.08 4.11 -7.00
C LEU A 72 7.61 3.26 -8.15
N LEU A 73 8.35 2.19 -7.85
CA LEU A 73 8.83 1.26 -8.88
C LEU A 73 7.68 0.58 -9.61
N VAL A 74 6.64 0.13 -8.91
CA VAL A 74 5.44 -0.44 -9.54
C VAL A 74 4.77 0.58 -10.47
N PHE A 75 4.62 1.82 -10.01
CA PHE A 75 4.07 2.92 -10.82
C PHE A 75 4.89 3.13 -12.10
N VAL A 76 6.23 3.25 -11.99
CA VAL A 76 7.11 3.44 -13.15
C VAL A 76 7.06 2.23 -14.10
N VAL A 77 7.14 1.02 -13.56
CA VAL A 77 7.10 -0.24 -14.32
C VAL A 77 5.76 -0.44 -15.03
N SER A 78 4.66 0.10 -14.51
CA SER A 78 3.34 0.03 -15.14
C SER A 78 3.27 0.68 -16.53
N PHE A 79 4.27 1.48 -16.91
CA PHE A 79 4.39 2.11 -18.24
C PHE A 79 5.24 1.31 -19.22
N VAL A 80 5.95 0.27 -18.77
CA VAL A 80 6.92 -0.49 -19.59
C VAL A 80 6.23 -1.48 -20.51
N ASN A 81 5.28 -2.27 -20.00
CA ASN A 81 4.55 -3.26 -20.80
C ASN A 81 3.14 -2.74 -21.15
N PRO A 82 2.79 -2.55 -22.43
CA PRO A 82 1.44 -2.13 -22.82
C PRO A 82 0.31 -3.05 -22.32
N LYS A 83 0.60 -4.35 -22.11
CA LYS A 83 -0.36 -5.32 -21.57
C LYS A 83 -0.72 -5.06 -20.09
N SER A 84 0.15 -4.39 -19.34
CA SER A 84 -0.11 -3.99 -17.95
C SER A 84 -0.93 -2.70 -17.84
N TYR A 85 -1.38 -2.11 -18.95
CA TYR A 85 -2.17 -0.89 -18.92
C TYR A 85 -3.55 -1.12 -18.27
N TRP A 86 -3.86 -0.30 -17.27
CA TRP A 86 -5.19 -0.17 -16.71
C TRP A 86 -5.83 1.16 -17.17
N LYS A 87 -7.06 1.09 -17.67
CA LYS A 87 -7.81 2.28 -18.07
C LYS A 87 -8.38 2.97 -16.83
N LEU A 88 -7.89 4.17 -16.55
CA LEU A 88 -8.39 5.00 -15.45
C LEU A 88 -9.74 5.63 -15.81
N GLU A 89 -10.65 5.62 -14.85
CA GLU A 89 -11.97 6.23 -14.85
C GLU A 89 -11.97 7.52 -14.02
N LYS A 90 -13.04 8.32 -14.17
CA LYS A 90 -13.21 9.57 -13.39
C LYS A 90 -13.11 9.34 -11.88
N PHE A 91 -13.63 8.20 -11.42
CA PHE A 91 -13.60 7.82 -10.02
C PHE A 91 -12.16 7.68 -9.47
N ASP A 92 -11.24 7.11 -10.25
CA ASP A 92 -9.82 6.99 -9.86
C ASP A 92 -9.22 8.37 -9.57
N TYR A 93 -9.48 9.34 -10.46
CA TYR A 93 -8.96 10.70 -10.31
C TYR A 93 -9.58 11.45 -9.13
N ILE A 94 -10.87 11.25 -8.86
CA ILE A 94 -11.53 11.83 -7.67
C ILE A 94 -10.88 11.30 -6.39
N CYS A 95 -10.68 9.98 -6.32
CA CYS A 95 -9.95 9.34 -5.22
C CYS A 95 -8.52 9.89 -5.08
N GLY A 96 -7.79 10.04 -6.18
CA GLY A 96 -6.47 10.67 -6.18
C GLY A 96 -6.49 12.11 -5.66
N ALA A 97 -7.46 12.92 -6.09
CA ALA A 97 -7.61 14.30 -5.62
C ALA A 97 -7.95 14.38 -4.12
N CYS A 98 -8.84 13.52 -3.62
CA CYS A 98 -9.14 13.41 -2.19
C CYS A 98 -7.91 12.96 -1.38
N SER A 99 -7.12 12.03 -1.93
CA SER A 99 -5.87 11.56 -1.34
C SER A 99 -4.87 12.71 -1.21
N ILE A 100 -4.66 13.49 -2.28
CA ILE A 100 -3.80 14.69 -2.28
C ILE A 100 -4.31 15.72 -1.26
N LEU A 101 -5.62 15.98 -1.20
CA LEU A 101 -6.18 16.93 -0.24
C LEU A 101 -5.91 16.49 1.20
N ALA A 102 -6.14 15.22 1.53
CA ALA A 102 -5.83 14.67 2.85
C ALA A 102 -4.33 14.76 3.15
N LEU A 103 -3.46 14.49 2.17
CA LEU A 103 -2.02 14.62 2.31
C LEU A 103 -1.58 16.07 2.58
N VAL A 104 -2.19 17.07 1.94
CA VAL A 104 -1.95 18.49 2.23
C VAL A 104 -2.38 18.83 3.65
N LEU A 105 -3.57 18.36 4.07
CA LEU A 105 -4.07 18.56 5.43
C LEU A 105 -3.16 17.92 6.49
N TRP A 106 -2.58 16.75 6.20
CA TRP A 106 -1.53 16.12 7.00
C TRP A 106 -0.29 17.01 7.15
N GLY A 107 0.17 17.65 6.07
CA GLY A 107 1.36 18.51 6.10
C GLY A 107 1.19 19.85 6.83
N ILE A 108 -0.03 20.39 6.89
CA ILE A 108 -0.30 21.69 7.53
C ILE A 108 -0.73 21.58 8.99
N THR A 109 -1.35 20.47 9.40
CA THR A 109 -1.81 20.29 10.78
C THR A 109 -0.62 20.23 11.75
N LYS A 110 -0.83 20.76 12.96
CA LYS A 110 0.17 20.74 14.04
C LYS A 110 -0.17 19.74 15.14
N GLU A 111 -1.35 19.14 15.09
CA GLU A 111 -1.80 18.16 16.07
C GLU A 111 -1.46 16.74 15.57
N PRO A 112 -0.65 15.96 16.31
CA PRO A 112 -0.15 14.66 15.86
C PRO A 112 -1.22 13.60 15.58
N LEU A 113 -2.31 13.54 16.34
CA LEU A 113 -3.37 12.55 16.11
C LEU A 113 -4.15 12.89 14.83
N VAL A 114 -4.48 14.15 14.60
CA VAL A 114 -5.11 14.66 13.39
C VAL A 114 -4.23 14.39 12.16
N ALA A 115 -2.92 14.55 12.30
CA ALA A 115 -1.96 14.19 11.25
C ALA A 115 -2.09 12.70 10.86
N ILE A 116 -2.17 11.79 11.84
CA ILE A 116 -2.32 10.36 11.60
C ILE A 116 -3.64 10.06 10.89
N PHE A 117 -4.74 10.70 11.30
CA PHE A 117 -6.03 10.54 10.62
C PHE A 117 -5.97 10.97 9.15
N PHE A 118 -5.33 12.10 8.85
CA PHE A 118 -5.18 12.54 7.46
C PHE A 118 -4.23 11.64 6.65
N ALA A 119 -3.18 11.09 7.26
CA ALA A 119 -2.33 10.10 6.61
C ALA A 119 -3.11 8.83 6.25
N ILE A 120 -3.92 8.30 7.18
CA ILE A 120 -4.81 7.16 6.94
C ILE A 120 -5.84 7.48 5.86
N ALA A 121 -6.47 8.66 5.91
CA ALA A 121 -7.45 9.08 4.91
C ALA A 121 -6.81 9.19 3.52
N SER A 122 -5.61 9.75 3.43
CA SER A 122 -4.83 9.86 2.19
C SER A 122 -4.59 8.48 1.58
N ASP A 123 -4.06 7.54 2.37
CA ASP A 123 -3.82 6.17 1.91
C ASP A 123 -5.14 5.45 1.56
N GLY A 124 -6.19 5.67 2.36
CA GLY A 124 -7.49 5.05 2.15
C GLY A 124 -8.14 5.47 0.84
N PHE A 125 -8.14 6.77 0.54
CA PHE A 125 -8.62 7.26 -0.75
C PHE A 125 -7.78 6.72 -1.92
N ALA A 126 -6.47 6.55 -1.74
CA ALA A 126 -5.62 5.93 -2.74
C ALA A 126 -5.95 4.45 -2.94
N ALA A 127 -6.29 3.70 -1.89
CA ALA A 127 -6.56 2.27 -1.94
C ALA A 127 -7.91 1.91 -2.58
N VAL A 128 -8.93 2.75 -2.39
CA VAL A 128 -10.32 2.46 -2.80
C VAL A 128 -10.46 2.05 -4.28
N PRO A 129 -9.85 2.74 -5.26
CA PRO A 129 -10.00 2.33 -6.66
C PRO A 129 -9.40 0.96 -6.95
N THR A 130 -8.25 0.62 -6.35
CA THR A 130 -7.66 -0.72 -6.47
C THR A 130 -8.53 -1.77 -5.78
N ILE A 131 -9.14 -1.49 -4.63
CA ILE A 131 -10.08 -2.44 -3.98
C ILE A 131 -11.27 -2.74 -4.90
N ILE A 132 -11.88 -1.72 -5.49
CA ILE A 132 -13.01 -1.90 -6.43
C ILE A 132 -12.57 -2.65 -7.69
N LYS A 133 -11.39 -2.30 -8.22
CA LYS A 133 -10.77 -2.98 -9.36
C LYS A 133 -10.51 -4.46 -9.05
N SER A 134 -9.88 -4.79 -7.93
CA SER A 134 -9.62 -6.16 -7.47
C SER A 134 -10.90 -6.97 -7.36
N TRP A 135 -12.01 -6.33 -6.94
CA TRP A 135 -13.29 -7.02 -6.81
C TRP A 135 -13.96 -7.33 -8.16
N LYS A 136 -13.82 -6.43 -9.15
CA LYS A 136 -14.42 -6.56 -10.48
C LYS A 136 -13.54 -7.34 -11.46
N HIS A 137 -12.23 -7.17 -11.36
CA HIS A 137 -11.19 -7.67 -12.26
C HIS A 137 -10.03 -8.29 -11.44
N PRO A 138 -10.32 -9.35 -10.67
CA PRO A 138 -9.38 -9.97 -9.72
C PRO A 138 -8.10 -10.51 -10.37
N ASP A 139 -8.19 -10.93 -11.64
CA ASP A 139 -7.09 -11.43 -12.46
C ASP A 139 -6.03 -10.37 -12.81
N THR A 140 -6.33 -9.09 -12.54
CA THR A 140 -5.43 -7.98 -12.87
C THR A 140 -4.54 -7.56 -11.70
N GLU A 141 -4.54 -8.31 -10.61
CA GLU A 141 -3.91 -8.00 -9.34
C GLU A 141 -3.25 -9.25 -8.71
N SER A 142 -2.23 -9.03 -7.88
CA SER A 142 -1.43 -10.09 -7.24
C SER A 142 -1.86 -10.29 -5.79
N VAL A 143 -2.25 -11.51 -5.41
CA VAL A 143 -2.62 -11.81 -4.01
C VAL A 143 -1.37 -11.82 -3.12
N GLU A 144 -0.28 -12.33 -3.65
CA GLU A 144 1.00 -12.53 -2.98
C GLU A 144 1.57 -11.21 -2.45
N ALA A 145 1.45 -10.14 -3.23
CA ALA A 145 1.86 -8.80 -2.82
C ALA A 145 1.04 -8.29 -1.62
N TYR A 146 -0.28 -8.51 -1.61
CA TYR A 146 -1.13 -8.07 -0.50
C TYR A 146 -0.99 -8.95 0.74
N MET A 147 -0.74 -10.26 0.58
CA MET A 147 -0.47 -11.18 1.69
C MET A 147 0.82 -10.82 2.42
N THR A 148 1.87 -10.49 1.68
CA THR A 148 3.14 -10.04 2.28
C THR A 148 3.01 -8.65 2.91
N GLY A 149 2.21 -7.76 2.32
CA GLY A 149 1.81 -6.48 2.93
C GLY A 149 1.06 -6.66 4.25
N LEU A 150 0.09 -7.58 4.30
CA LEU A 150 -0.64 -7.95 5.52
C LEU A 150 0.30 -8.50 6.59
N PHE A 151 1.19 -9.43 6.22
CA PHE A 151 2.17 -9.98 7.14
C PHE A 151 3.07 -8.89 7.72
N ASN A 152 3.58 -7.99 6.88
CA ASN A 152 4.37 -6.85 7.32
C ASN A 152 3.60 -5.93 8.29
N ALA A 153 2.34 -5.61 7.98
CA ALA A 153 1.49 -4.82 8.86
C ALA A 153 1.31 -5.50 10.24
N LEU A 154 1.10 -6.81 10.27
CA LEU A 154 1.01 -7.59 11.51
C LEU A 154 2.32 -7.58 12.31
N THR A 155 3.48 -7.60 11.65
CA THR A 155 4.77 -7.52 12.36
C THR A 155 4.98 -6.17 13.07
N SER A 156 4.34 -5.10 12.59
CA SER A 156 4.48 -3.76 13.18
C SER A 156 3.93 -3.69 14.61
N PHE A 157 2.98 -4.57 14.98
CA PHE A 157 2.44 -4.63 16.34
C PHE A 157 3.47 -5.07 17.39
N PHE A 158 4.53 -5.78 16.99
CA PHE A 158 5.62 -6.15 17.89
C PHE A 158 6.59 -5.00 18.17
N ALA A 159 6.50 -3.89 17.43
CA ALA A 159 7.30 -2.69 17.64
C ALA A 159 6.65 -1.69 18.61
N LEU A 160 5.38 -1.90 18.97
CA LEU A 160 4.61 -0.99 19.81
C LEU A 160 5.19 -0.94 21.22
N ARG A 161 5.20 0.26 21.82
CA ARG A 161 5.71 0.50 23.16
C ARG A 161 4.60 0.86 24.13
N THR A 162 3.67 1.70 23.68
CA THR A 162 2.64 2.29 24.55
C THR A 162 1.26 1.76 24.24
N PHE A 163 1.06 1.10 23.09
CA PHE A 163 -0.26 0.68 22.60
C PHE A 163 -1.27 1.85 22.53
N GLY A 164 -0.77 3.07 22.38
CA GLY A 164 -1.59 4.26 22.18
C GLY A 164 -2.14 4.34 20.75
N ILE A 165 -3.17 5.17 20.56
CA ILE A 165 -3.79 5.41 19.24
C ILE A 165 -2.75 5.80 18.20
N SER A 166 -1.75 6.61 18.58
CA SER A 166 -0.70 7.07 17.68
C SER A 166 0.18 5.96 17.11
N GLU A 167 0.33 4.84 17.83
CA GLU A 167 1.11 3.69 17.37
C GLU A 167 0.22 2.63 16.69
N LEU A 168 -1.03 2.50 17.12
CA LEU A 168 -1.96 1.46 16.66
C LEU A 168 -2.71 1.81 15.37
N ALA A 169 -3.08 3.07 15.17
CA ALA A 169 -4.06 3.45 14.15
C ALA A 169 -3.63 3.05 12.72
N PHE A 170 -2.39 3.38 12.34
CA PHE A 170 -1.89 3.10 10.99
C PHE A 170 -1.65 1.60 10.74
N PRO A 171 -1.02 0.82 11.65
CA PRO A 171 -0.93 -0.64 11.51
C PRO A 171 -2.29 -1.34 11.40
N ILE A 172 -3.27 -0.96 12.22
CA ILE A 172 -4.65 -1.50 12.14
C ILE A 172 -5.24 -1.19 10.76
N TYR A 173 -5.13 0.05 10.31
CA TYR A 173 -5.59 0.45 8.98
C TYR A 173 -4.95 -0.39 7.87
N LEU A 174 -3.62 -0.58 7.89
CA LEU A 174 -2.92 -1.40 6.90
C LEU A 174 -3.38 -2.85 6.91
N VAL A 175 -3.63 -3.44 8.08
CA VAL A 175 -4.21 -4.79 8.19
C VAL A 175 -5.57 -4.85 7.50
N LEU A 176 -6.44 -3.85 7.73
CA LEU A 176 -7.77 -3.80 7.13
C LEU A 176 -7.72 -3.66 5.61
N VAL A 177 -6.87 -2.77 5.08
CA VAL A 177 -6.75 -2.54 3.64
C VAL A 177 -6.16 -3.74 2.91
N ASN A 178 -5.08 -4.32 3.42
CA ASN A 178 -4.50 -5.52 2.80
C ASN A 178 -5.49 -6.68 2.85
N SER A 179 -6.17 -6.89 3.97
CA SER A 179 -7.22 -7.92 4.09
C SER A 179 -8.37 -7.70 3.10
N SER A 180 -8.75 -6.44 2.87
CA SER A 180 -9.79 -6.07 1.91
C SER A 180 -9.35 -6.38 0.47
N LEU A 181 -8.10 -6.06 0.11
CA LEU A 181 -7.54 -6.37 -1.20
C LEU A 181 -7.43 -7.88 -1.43
N ILE A 182 -6.89 -8.63 -0.45
CA ILE A 182 -6.81 -10.10 -0.49
C ILE A 182 -8.21 -10.70 -0.71
N THR A 183 -9.19 -10.27 0.07
CA THR A 183 -10.57 -10.75 -0.04
C THR A 183 -11.18 -10.42 -1.39
N ALA A 184 -10.95 -9.21 -1.90
CA ALA A 184 -11.44 -8.76 -3.20
C ALA A 184 -10.92 -9.64 -4.34
N VAL A 185 -9.62 -9.92 -4.34
CA VAL A 185 -8.99 -10.76 -5.36
C VAL A 185 -9.47 -12.21 -5.26
N TYR A 186 -9.43 -12.84 -4.08
CA TYR A 186 -9.85 -14.24 -3.90
C TYR A 186 -11.31 -14.48 -4.26
N LYS A 187 -12.21 -13.61 -3.78
CA LYS A 187 -13.65 -13.75 -4.06
C LYS A 187 -13.94 -13.63 -5.55
N GLY A 188 -13.24 -12.72 -6.24
CA GLY A 188 -13.36 -12.58 -7.68
C GLY A 188 -12.88 -13.84 -8.42
N GLN A 189 -11.74 -14.40 -8.02
CA GLN A 189 -11.20 -15.64 -8.63
C GLN A 189 -12.15 -16.83 -8.43
N LEU A 190 -12.66 -17.03 -7.21
CA LEU A 190 -13.61 -18.11 -6.91
C LEU A 190 -14.90 -18.03 -7.74
N LYS A 191 -15.45 -16.81 -7.92
CA LYS A 191 -16.64 -16.61 -8.76
C LYS A 191 -16.42 -16.99 -10.21
N LYS A 192 -15.25 -16.68 -10.77
CA LYS A 192 -14.89 -17.06 -12.15
C LYS A 192 -14.80 -18.58 -12.29
N VAL A 193 -14.08 -19.25 -11.39
CA VAL A 193 -13.97 -20.72 -11.38
C VAL A 193 -15.35 -21.37 -11.31
N ILE A 194 -16.21 -20.94 -10.38
CA ILE A 194 -17.57 -21.51 -10.24
C ILE A 194 -18.42 -21.29 -11.51
N ALA A 195 -18.24 -20.16 -12.20
CA ALA A 195 -18.96 -19.87 -13.44
C ALA A 195 -18.48 -20.72 -14.62
N GLU A 196 -17.20 -21.12 -14.66
CA GLU A 196 -16.67 -22.02 -15.70
C GLU A 196 -17.21 -23.46 -15.60
N TYR A 197 -17.69 -23.86 -14.41
CA TYR A 197 -18.30 -25.18 -14.17
C TYR A 197 -19.84 -25.20 -14.26
N ARG A 198 -20.49 -24.10 -14.67
CA ARG A 198 -21.94 -24.01 -14.90
C ARG A 198 -22.25 -23.95 -16.38
#